data_AF-A0A7V2XFV2-F1
#
_entry.id   AF-A0A7V2XFV2-F1
#
_cell.length_a   1.000
_cell.length_b   1.000
_cell.length_c   1.000
_cell.angle_alpha   90.00
_cell.angle_beta   90.00
_cell.angle_gamma   90.00
#
_symmetry.space_group_name_H-M   'P 1'
#
loop_
_entity.id
_entity.type
_entity.pdbx_description
1 polymer ?
#
loop_
_entity_poly.entity_id
_entity_poly.type
_entity_poly.pdbx_seq_one_letter_code
_entity_poly.pdbx_strand_id
1 'polypeptide(L)'
;MVDTDLAIDYLTGQPRAVRLLQAVPRDRLCISVVSLGEIYDGIVDCGEPDKALAVLAKFLARLTILDVTHETAKVFGHHRAKLRRQGLLIDSSGLFIAATCLQHGLRILKNNVDHFRRIEGPVIGFAEGGDAAPLPQ
;
A
#
# COMPACT_ATOMS: atom_id res chain seq x y z
N MET A 1 3.27 -4.19 -2.22
CA MET A 1 2.86 -3.32 -1.12
C MET A 1 1.37 -3.51 -0.86
N VAL A 2 0.99 -3.75 0.39
CA VAL A 2 -0.39 -3.88 0.83
C VAL A 2 -1.02 -2.48 0.82
N ASP A 3 -2.18 -2.37 0.19
CA ASP A 3 -3.01 -1.16 0.18
C ASP A 3 -3.62 -0.89 1.56
N THR A 4 -3.87 0.38 1.91
CA THR A 4 -4.43 0.75 3.23
C THR A 4 -5.75 0.03 3.50
N ASP A 5 -6.67 0.00 2.54
CA ASP A 5 -7.99 -0.63 2.71
C ASP A 5 -7.86 -2.13 2.96
N LEU A 6 -6.96 -2.79 2.22
CA LEU A 6 -6.69 -4.22 2.41
C LEU A 6 -6.06 -4.50 3.78
N ALA A 7 -5.19 -3.61 4.27
CA ALA A 7 -4.63 -3.73 5.61
C ALA A 7 -5.71 -3.57 6.68
N ILE A 8 -6.59 -2.57 6.56
CA ILE A 8 -7.72 -2.36 7.47
C ILE A 8 -8.67 -3.57 7.47
N ASP A 9 -9.02 -4.08 6.29
CA ASP A 9 -9.83 -5.30 6.16
C ASP A 9 -9.18 -6.50 6.85
N TYR A 10 -7.85 -6.65 6.76
CA TYR A 10 -7.14 -7.71 7.48
C TYR A 10 -7.20 -7.50 9.00
N LEU A 11 -6.94 -6.29 9.48
CA LEU A 11 -6.91 -5.95 10.90
C LEU A 11 -8.28 -6.11 11.56
N THR A 12 -9.36 -5.87 10.81
CA THR A 12 -10.75 -6.08 11.24
C THR A 12 -11.24 -7.51 11.05
N GLY A 13 -10.38 -8.41 10.56
CA GLY A 13 -10.68 -9.84 10.45
C GLY A 13 -11.52 -10.25 9.25
N GLN A 14 -11.58 -9.42 8.20
CA GLN A 14 -12.35 -9.74 7.00
C GLN A 14 -11.80 -11.01 6.34
N PRO A 15 -12.62 -12.09 6.20
CA PRO A 15 -12.13 -13.40 5.78
C PRO A 15 -11.39 -13.41 4.43
N ARG A 16 -11.78 -12.52 3.51
CA ARG A 16 -11.13 -12.39 2.19
C ARG A 16 -9.73 -11.81 2.30
N ALA A 17 -9.56 -10.71 3.03
CA ALA A 17 -8.27 -10.08 3.26
C ALA A 17 -7.32 -11.00 4.04
N VAL A 18 -7.83 -11.70 5.06
CA VAL A 18 -7.07 -12.70 5.82
C VAL A 18 -6.54 -13.80 4.90
N ARG A 19 -7.40 -14.40 4.06
CA ARG A 19 -6.97 -15.44 3.11
C ARG A 19 -5.95 -14.92 2.09
N LEU A 20 -6.19 -13.73 1.53
CA LEU A 20 -5.30 -13.13 0.54
C LEU A 20 -3.90 -12.89 1.11
N LEU A 21 -3.79 -12.24 2.27
CA LEU A 21 -2.49 -11.94 2.89
C LEU A 21 -1.82 -13.16 3.52
N GLN A 22 -2.56 -14.23 3.81
CA GLN A 22 -1.97 -15.53 4.21
C GLN A 22 -1.42 -16.32 3.02
N ALA A 23 -1.96 -16.14 1.82
CA ALA A 23 -1.48 -16.82 0.60
C ALA A 23 -0.19 -16.22 0.03
N VAL A 24 0.16 -14.99 0.42
CA VAL A 24 1.41 -14.33 -0.02
C VAL A 24 2.54 -14.61 0.99
N PRO A 25 3.73 -15.04 0.52
CA PRO A 25 4.91 -15.18 1.37
C PRO A 25 5.25 -13.89 2.14
N ARG A 26 5.63 -14.01 3.41
CA ARG A 26 5.88 -12.86 4.30
C ARG A 26 6.99 -11.94 3.79
N ASP A 27 8.04 -12.51 3.24
CA ASP A 27 9.19 -11.83 2.61
C ASP A 27 8.83 -11.06 1.34
N ARG A 28 7.58 -11.15 0.87
CA ARG A 28 7.05 -10.40 -0.29
C ARG A 28 6.00 -9.37 0.09
N LEU A 29 5.72 -9.20 1.38
CA LEU A 29 4.75 -8.23 1.88
C LEU A 29 5.44 -7.01 2.48
N CYS A 30 4.98 -5.84 2.06
CA CYS A 30 5.40 -4.56 2.60
C CYS A 30 4.23 -3.60 2.71
N ILE A 31 4.36 -2.57 3.53
CA ILE A 31 3.37 -1.50 3.71
C ILE A 31 4.08 -0.14 3.76
N SER A 32 3.45 0.90 3.22
CA SER A 32 3.99 2.26 3.31
C SER A 32 3.79 2.82 4.72
N VAL A 33 4.75 3.61 5.21
CA VAL A 33 4.56 4.41 6.43
C VAL A 33 3.37 5.37 6.33
N VAL A 34 2.99 5.78 5.11
CA VAL A 34 1.78 6.60 4.87
C VAL A 34 0.51 5.83 5.22
N SER A 35 0.38 4.59 4.74
CA SER A 35 -0.72 3.70 5.11
C SER A 35 -0.74 3.40 6.61
N LEU A 36 0.44 3.30 7.25
CA LEU A 36 0.49 3.17 8.71
C LEU A 36 -0.03 4.39 9.42
N GLY A 37 0.27 5.60 8.94
CA GLY A 37 -0.30 6.84 9.45
C GLY A 37 -1.84 6.82 9.43
N GLU A 38 -2.43 6.42 8.31
CA GLU A 38 -3.89 6.28 8.16
C GLU A 38 -4.47 5.22 9.10
N ILE A 39 -3.78 4.10 9.30
CA ILE A 39 -4.21 3.06 10.25
C ILE A 39 -4.13 3.56 11.68
N TYR A 40 -3.05 4.26 12.07
CA TYR A 40 -2.92 4.81 13.41
C TYR A 40 -3.98 5.87 13.70
N ASP A 41 -4.31 6.72 12.72
CA ASP A 41 -5.40 7.69 12.82
C ASP A 41 -6.73 6.99 13.16
N GLY A 42 -7.08 5.94 12.39
CA GLY A 42 -8.28 5.14 12.67
C GLY A 42 -8.24 4.39 14.01
N ILE A 43 -7.07 3.96 14.47
CA ILE A 43 -6.91 3.31 15.78
C ILE A 43 -7.18 4.30 16.93
N VAL A 44 -6.68 5.53 16.82
CA VAL A 44 -6.86 6.56 17.86
C VAL A 44 -8.34 6.92 18.04
N ASP A 45 -9.11 6.91 16.95
CA ASP A 45 -10.55 7.26 16.98
C ASP A 45 -11.47 6.06 17.29
N CYS A 46 -10.94 4.84 17.42
CA CYS A 46 -11.77 3.65 17.64
C CYS A 46 -12.14 3.41 19.11
N GLY A 47 -13.16 2.57 19.36
CA GLY A 47 -13.63 2.25 20.71
C GLY A 47 -12.74 1.28 21.52
N GLU A 48 -11.78 0.60 20.89
CA GLU A 48 -10.89 -0.38 21.54
C GLU A 48 -9.41 -0.24 21.06
N PRO A 49 -8.74 0.89 21.31
CA PRO A 49 -7.43 1.20 20.72
C PRO A 49 -6.33 0.20 21.12
N ASP A 50 -6.27 -0.22 22.39
CA ASP A 50 -5.24 -1.16 22.87
C ASP A 50 -5.30 -2.51 22.16
N LYS A 51 -6.52 -3.01 21.90
CA LYS A 51 -6.75 -4.24 21.16
C LYS A 51 -6.34 -4.08 19.69
N ALA A 52 -6.70 -2.95 19.08
CA ALA A 52 -6.34 -2.66 17.70
C ALA A 52 -4.81 -2.54 17.53
N LEU A 53 -4.11 -1.88 18.46
CA LEU A 53 -2.64 -1.81 18.50
C LEU A 53 -1.99 -3.18 18.63
N ALA A 54 -2.53 -4.06 19.49
CA ALA A 54 -2.03 -5.43 19.63
C ALA A 54 -2.19 -6.27 18.34
N VAL A 55 -3.28 -6.06 17.59
CA VAL A 55 -3.49 -6.70 16.28
C VAL A 55 -2.55 -6.11 15.23
N LEU A 56 -2.39 -4.79 15.18
CA LEU A 56 -1.47 -4.11 14.27
C LEU A 56 -0.02 -4.57 14.49
N ALA A 57 0.44 -4.68 15.73
CA ALA A 57 1.79 -5.15 16.04
C ALA A 57 2.08 -6.56 15.47
N LYS A 58 1.12 -7.47 15.59
CA LYS A 58 1.21 -8.83 15.01
C LYS A 58 1.20 -8.81 13.48
N PHE A 59 0.44 -7.89 12.89
CA PHE A 59 0.43 -7.69 11.45
C PHE A 59 1.78 -7.18 10.96
N LEU A 60 2.30 -6.10 11.56
CA LEU A 60 3.57 -5.48 11.18
C LEU A 60 4.78 -6.41 11.31
N ALA A 61 4.78 -7.33 12.27
CA ALA A 61 5.81 -8.36 12.39
C ALA A 61 5.94 -9.29 11.15
N ARG A 62 5.00 -9.20 10.19
CA ARG A 62 5.01 -9.97 8.94
C ARG A 62 5.32 -9.12 7.70
N LEU A 63 5.50 -7.81 7.84
CA LEU A 63 5.65 -6.87 6.73
C LEU A 63 6.96 -6.10 6.84
N THR A 64 7.55 -5.78 5.69
CA THR A 64 8.56 -4.72 5.61
C THR A 64 7.86 -3.37 5.57
N ILE A 65 8.24 -2.43 6.44
CA ILE A 65 7.72 -1.06 6.42
C ILE A 65 8.61 -0.24 5.48
N LEU A 66 8.01 0.47 4.52
CA LEU A 66 8.72 1.32 3.58
C LEU A 66 8.46 2.80 3.90
N ASP A 67 9.53 3.53 4.17
CA ASP A 67 9.49 4.96 4.45
C ASP A 67 9.32 5.81 3.20
N VAL A 68 8.83 7.04 3.39
CA VAL A 68 8.92 8.09 2.38
C VAL A 68 10.30 8.74 2.48
N THR A 69 11.11 8.51 1.47
CA THR A 69 12.48 9.02 1.38
C THR A 69 12.57 10.25 0.47
N HIS A 70 13.75 10.88 0.42
CA HIS A 70 14.02 11.94 -0.55
C HIS A 70 13.82 11.49 -2.00
N GLU A 71 14.19 10.24 -2.34
CA GLU A 71 13.96 9.68 -3.67
C GLU A 71 12.47 9.47 -3.94
N THR A 72 11.70 9.03 -2.94
CA THR A 72 10.24 8.94 -3.03
C THR A 72 9.62 10.30 -3.35
N ALA A 73 10.10 11.37 -2.72
CA ALA A 73 9.62 12.73 -2.94
C ALA A 73 9.90 13.23 -4.37
N LYS A 74 11.04 12.86 -4.98
CA LYS A 74 11.34 13.17 -6.39
C LYS A 74 10.34 12.48 -7.33
N VAL A 75 10.10 11.19 -7.12
CA VAL A 75 9.12 10.41 -7.91
C VAL A 75 7.73 11.02 -7.75
N PHE A 76 7.30 11.31 -6.52
CA PHE A 76 6.05 11.99 -6.23
C PHE A 76 5.91 13.30 -7.02
N GLY A 77 6.92 14.19 -6.95
CA GLY A 77 6.88 15.51 -7.60
C GLY A 77 6.72 15.40 -9.11
N HIS A 78 7.45 14.48 -9.74
CA HIS A 78 7.34 14.20 -11.16
C HIS A 78 5.90 13.79 -11.55
N HIS A 79 5.34 12.81 -10.85
CA HIS A 79 4.01 12.28 -11.16
C HIS A 79 2.89 13.26 -10.79
N ARG A 80 2.98 13.97 -9.66
CA ARG A 80 2.01 15.00 -9.26
C ARG A 80 1.92 16.11 -10.30
N ALA A 81 3.05 16.59 -10.80
CA ALA A 81 3.08 17.64 -11.82
C ALA A 81 2.50 17.17 -13.16
N LYS A 82 2.68 15.89 -13.52
CA LYS A 82 2.06 15.29 -14.71
C LYS A 82 0.54 15.19 -14.58
N LEU A 83 0.07 14.62 -13.47
CA LEU A 83 -1.37 14.45 -13.18
C LEU A 83 -2.10 15.80 -13.11
N ARG A 84 -1.51 16.79 -12.42
CA ARG A 84 -2.06 18.14 -12.35
C ARG A 84 -2.22 18.78 -13.73
N ARG A 85 -1.24 18.60 -14.63
CA ARG A 85 -1.31 19.10 -16.02
C ARG A 85 -2.40 18.42 -16.84
N GLN A 86 -2.81 17.22 -16.45
CA GLN A 86 -3.91 16.47 -17.06
C GLN A 86 -5.27 16.76 -16.44
N GLY A 87 -5.35 17.69 -15.46
CA GLY A 87 -6.59 17.98 -14.74
C GLY A 87 -7.02 16.88 -13.76
N LEU A 88 -6.14 15.92 -13.46
CA LEU A 88 -6.43 14.83 -12.54
C LEU A 88 -6.06 15.22 -11.11
N LEU A 89 -7.06 15.23 -10.25
CA LEU A 89 -6.88 15.36 -8.80
C LEU A 89 -6.70 13.96 -8.21
N ILE A 90 -5.54 13.75 -7.59
CA ILE A 90 -5.25 12.57 -6.79
C ILE A 90 -4.92 13.08 -5.38
N ASP A 91 -5.31 12.36 -4.35
CA ASP A 91 -4.97 12.70 -2.98
C ASP A 91 -3.45 12.59 -2.72
N SER A 92 -2.92 13.24 -1.69
CA SER A 92 -1.47 13.21 -1.43
C SER A 92 -1.01 11.85 -0.94
N SER A 93 -1.78 11.19 -0.07
CA SER A 93 -1.42 9.92 0.56
C SER A 93 -1.25 8.81 -0.47
N GLY A 94 -2.28 8.59 -1.29
CA GLY A 94 -2.31 7.64 -2.39
C GLY A 94 -1.21 7.89 -3.42
N LEU A 95 -0.85 9.15 -3.69
CA LEU A 95 0.28 9.44 -4.56
C LEU A 95 1.63 9.15 -3.93
N PHE A 96 1.81 9.36 -2.62
CA PHE A 96 3.03 8.93 -1.93
C PHE A 96 3.16 7.41 -1.89
N ILE A 97 2.07 6.70 -1.60
CA ILE A 97 1.99 5.23 -1.68
C ILE A 97 2.40 4.76 -3.09
N ALA A 98 1.82 5.36 -4.14
CA ALA A 98 2.17 5.04 -5.52
C ALA A 98 3.64 5.37 -5.84
N ALA A 99 4.15 6.51 -5.36
CA ALA A 99 5.54 6.91 -5.57
C ALA A 99 6.53 5.96 -4.88
N THR A 100 6.23 5.49 -3.66
CA THR A 100 7.02 4.45 -2.97
C THR A 100 7.04 3.17 -3.79
N CYS A 101 5.88 2.73 -4.30
CA CYS A 101 5.82 1.56 -5.18
C CYS A 101 6.69 1.73 -6.44
N LEU A 102 6.59 2.88 -7.12
CA LEU A 102 7.34 3.15 -8.34
C LEU A 102 8.84 3.21 -8.11
N GLN A 103 9.29 3.84 -7.02
CA GLN A 103 10.69 3.88 -6.64
C GLN A 103 11.28 2.48 -6.47
N HIS A 104 10.53 1.57 -5.86
CA HIS A 104 11.00 0.22 -5.52
C HIS A 104 10.59 -0.85 -6.56
N GLY A 105 9.95 -0.48 -7.68
CA GLY A 105 9.46 -1.46 -8.67
C GLY A 105 8.41 -2.44 -8.11
N LEU A 106 7.60 -1.99 -7.14
CA LEU A 106 6.62 -2.81 -6.43
C LEU A 106 5.21 -2.59 -6.96
N ARG A 107 4.36 -3.61 -6.86
CA ARG A 107 2.92 -3.51 -7.17
C ARG A 107 2.10 -3.27 -5.90
N ILE A 108 0.99 -2.55 -6.03
CA ILE A 108 -0.02 -2.41 -4.96
C ILE A 108 -0.94 -3.63 -4.98
N LEU A 109 -1.11 -4.27 -3.82
CA LEU A 109 -2.02 -5.39 -3.61
C LEU A 109 -3.32 -4.85 -3.01
N LYS A 110 -4.44 -5.03 -3.73
CA LYS A 110 -5.78 -4.58 -3.33
C LYS A 110 -6.73 -5.76 -3.12
N ASN A 111 -7.82 -5.54 -2.38
CA ASN A 111 -8.85 -6.55 -2.08
C ASN A 111 -9.82 -6.84 -3.26
N ASN A 112 -9.58 -6.31 -4.46
CA ASN A 112 -10.52 -6.43 -5.57
C ASN A 112 -10.15 -7.59 -6.52
N VAL A 113 -11.06 -8.57 -6.61
CA VAL A 113 -10.83 -9.91 -7.17
C VAL A 113 -10.80 -9.94 -8.72
N ASP A 114 -11.06 -8.82 -9.40
CA ASP A 114 -11.15 -8.80 -10.88
C ASP A 114 -9.88 -8.32 -11.61
N HIS A 115 -8.87 -7.82 -10.90
CA HIS A 115 -7.75 -7.09 -11.52
C HIS A 115 -6.52 -7.91 -11.94
N PHE A 116 -6.53 -9.24 -11.84
CA PHE A 116 -5.48 -10.03 -12.49
C PHE A 116 -5.66 -10.14 -14.02
N ARG A 117 -6.78 -9.65 -14.58
CA ARG A 117 -7.08 -9.79 -16.02
C ARG A 117 -7.16 -8.50 -16.83
N ARG A 118 -7.13 -7.31 -16.22
CA ARG A 118 -7.14 -6.02 -16.93
C ARG A 118 -6.77 -4.91 -15.95
N ILE A 119 -5.57 -4.35 -16.11
CA ILE A 119 -5.25 -3.03 -15.55
C ILE A 119 -5.24 -2.06 -16.75
N GLU A 120 -6.44 -1.65 -17.18
CA GLU A 120 -6.63 -0.50 -18.06
C GLU A 120 -7.44 0.55 -17.27
N GLY A 121 -6.78 1.64 -16.91
CA GLY A 121 -7.31 2.72 -16.07
C GLY A 121 -6.30 3.11 -14.98
N PRO A 122 -6.16 4.41 -14.61
CA PRO A 122 -4.89 5.06 -14.30
C PRO A 122 -4.32 4.67 -12.93
N VAL A 123 -3.91 3.42 -12.81
CA VAL A 123 -2.74 3.04 -12.03
C VAL A 123 -1.58 3.63 -12.80
N ILE A 124 -0.80 4.52 -12.18
CA ILE A 124 0.46 5.01 -12.78
C ILE A 124 1.20 3.76 -13.26
N GLY A 125 1.31 3.63 -14.59
CA GLY A 125 1.50 2.33 -15.25
C GLY A 125 2.56 1.47 -14.57
N PHE A 126 2.12 0.36 -13.97
CA PHE A 126 3.04 -0.73 -13.71
C PHE A 126 3.23 -1.44 -15.05
N ALA A 127 4.47 -1.54 -15.51
CA ALA A 127 4.81 -2.36 -16.65
C ALA A 127 4.22 -3.76 -16.42
N GLU A 128 3.36 -4.19 -17.33
CA GLU A 128 2.90 -5.57 -17.38
C GLU A 128 4.11 -6.49 -17.60
N GLY A 129 4.22 -7.54 -16.79
CA GLY A 129 5.00 -8.74 -17.17
C GLY A 129 6.31 -9.03 -16.43
N GLY A 130 6.71 -8.27 -15.40
CA GLY A 130 7.90 -8.58 -14.59
C GLY A 130 7.58 -9.19 -13.22
N ASP A 131 8.41 -10.13 -12.76
CA ASP A 131 8.44 -10.51 -11.34
C ASP A 131 8.69 -9.25 -10.49
N ALA A 132 7.93 -9.09 -9.40
CA ALA A 132 8.11 -7.93 -8.52
C ALA A 132 9.55 -7.91 -7.98
N ALA A 133 10.17 -6.73 -7.97
CA ALA A 133 11.51 -6.58 -7.41
C ALA A 133 11.55 -7.08 -5.96
N PRO A 134 12.68 -7.67 -5.50
CA PRO A 134 12.84 -8.04 -4.11
C PRO A 134 12.68 -6.81 -3.21
N LEU A 135 12.11 -7.01 -2.02
CA LEU A 135 11.96 -5.92 -1.05
C LEU A 135 13.35 -5.40 -0.64
N PRO A 136 13.52 -4.08 -0.47
CA PRO A 136 14.74 -3.53 0.11
C PRO A 136 14.93 -4.10 1.53
N GLN A 137 16.19 -4.37 1.89
CA GLN A 137 16.58 -4.82 3.24
C GLN A 137 16.58 -3.67 4.23
#